data_AF-A0A2R6CQE2-F1
#
_entry.id   AF-A0A2R6CQE2-F1
#
_cell.length_a   1.000
_cell.length_b   1.000
_cell.length_c   1.000
_cell.angle_alpha   90.00
_cell.angle_beta   90.00
_cell.angle_gamma   90.00
#
_symmetry.space_group_name_H-M   'P 1'
#
loop_
_entity.id
_entity.type
_entity.pdbx_description
1 polymer ?
#
loop_
_entity_poly.entity_id
_entity_poly.type
_entity_poly.pdbx_seq_one_letter_code
_entity_poly.pdbx_strand_id
1 'polypeptide(L)'
;MADLLSDEEIEAQLPDDWERDGDEIVRTYEFDEYLDGIGFAAGAGGVAEDAWHHPEMTIGWCEVEVRLTTHDAGGITENDIDMAGRLVVSMYRRGVTPRPFQPPKQGYFRAGPKRVTTTTTSPTSQRTSSGRV
;
A
#
# COMPACT_ATOMS: atom_id res chain seq x y z
N MET A 1 -2.63 -10.48 -18.67
CA MET A 1 -1.85 -9.35 -18.15
C MET A 1 -2.72 -8.12 -18.35
N ALA A 2 -3.02 -7.40 -17.28
CA ALA A 2 -3.69 -6.12 -17.38
C ALA A 2 -2.65 -5.06 -17.81
N ASP A 3 -3.09 -4.08 -18.58
CA ASP A 3 -2.21 -3.01 -19.05
C ASP A 3 -2.00 -1.97 -17.94
N LEU A 4 -0.78 -1.42 -17.87
CA LEU A 4 -0.45 -0.35 -16.93
C LEU A 4 -1.20 0.91 -17.31
N LEU A 5 -1.81 1.55 -16.32
CA LEU A 5 -2.43 2.85 -16.49
C LEU A 5 -1.37 3.96 -16.54
N SER A 6 -1.61 4.96 -17.37
CA SER A 6 -0.85 6.20 -17.36
C SER A 6 -1.20 7.06 -16.14
N ASP A 7 -0.33 8.02 -15.82
CA ASP A 7 -0.55 8.95 -14.71
C ASP A 7 -1.89 9.70 -14.82
N GLU A 8 -2.23 10.12 -16.04
CA GLU A 8 -3.47 10.83 -16.36
C GLU A 8 -4.70 9.93 -16.17
N GLU A 9 -4.60 8.64 -16.53
CA GLU A 9 -5.67 7.66 -16.32
C GLU A 9 -5.86 7.32 -14.85
N ILE A 10 -4.77 7.22 -14.09
CA ILE A 10 -4.83 6.98 -12.64
C ILE A 10 -5.52 8.17 -11.98
N GLU A 11 -5.07 9.40 -12.23
CA GLU A 11 -5.66 10.62 -11.65
C GLU A 11 -7.14 10.77 -12.00
N ALA A 12 -7.55 10.40 -13.22
CA ALA A 12 -8.93 10.50 -13.65
C ALA A 12 -9.86 9.44 -13.01
N GLN A 13 -9.32 8.29 -12.61
CA GLN A 13 -10.10 7.14 -12.13
C GLN A 13 -9.96 6.88 -10.63
N LEU A 14 -8.96 7.48 -9.98
CA LEU A 14 -8.72 7.32 -8.55
C LEU A 14 -9.92 7.83 -7.74
N PRO A 15 -10.52 7.01 -6.85
CA PRO A 15 -11.60 7.49 -6.00
C PRO A 15 -11.09 8.53 -5.00
N ASP A 16 -11.91 9.53 -4.65
CA ASP A 16 -11.53 10.69 -3.82
C ASP A 16 -10.87 10.36 -2.47
N ASP A 17 -11.20 9.20 -1.89
CA ASP A 17 -10.67 8.75 -0.59
C ASP A 17 -9.35 7.95 -0.70
N TRP A 18 -8.83 7.75 -1.92
CA TRP A 18 -7.59 7.03 -2.17
C TRP A 18 -6.50 8.01 -2.59
N GLU A 19 -5.27 7.71 -2.20
CA GLU A 19 -4.09 8.47 -2.56
C GLU A 19 -3.17 7.62 -3.42
N ARG A 20 -2.43 8.24 -4.34
CA ARG A 20 -1.37 7.57 -5.09
C ARG A 20 -0.05 7.66 -4.33
N ASP A 21 0.62 6.52 -4.15
CA ASP A 21 1.97 6.41 -3.60
C ASP A 21 2.86 5.65 -4.59
N GLY A 22 3.53 6.39 -5.48
CA GLY A 22 4.37 5.81 -6.54
C GLY A 22 3.56 4.94 -7.51
N ASP A 23 3.84 3.63 -7.47
CA ASP A 23 3.25 2.58 -8.31
C ASP A 23 2.12 1.81 -7.58
N GLU A 24 1.61 2.37 -6.49
CA GLU A 24 0.52 1.82 -5.69
C GLU A 24 -0.53 2.89 -5.42
N ILE A 25 -1.76 2.45 -5.13
CA ILE A 25 -2.79 3.29 -4.53
C ILE A 25 -3.01 2.86 -3.09
N VAL A 26 -3.17 3.83 -2.19
CA VAL A 26 -3.22 3.62 -0.75
C VAL A 26 -4.45 4.29 -0.16
N ARG A 27 -5.07 3.62 0.81
CA ARG A 27 -6.10 4.20 1.67
C ARG A 27 -6.02 3.64 3.08
N THR A 28 -6.14 4.53 4.06
CA THR A 28 -6.26 4.16 5.47
C THR A 28 -7.70 4.29 5.93
N TYR A 29 -8.21 3.22 6.53
CA TYR A 29 -9.54 3.15 7.11
C TYR A 29 -9.42 3.20 8.63
N GLU A 30 -10.16 4.09 9.28
CA GLU A 30 -10.15 4.25 10.73
C GLU A 30 -11.43 3.72 11.38
N PHE A 31 -11.28 3.15 12.58
CA PHE A 31 -12.34 2.49 13.35
C PHE A 31 -12.34 2.97 14.82
N ASP A 32 -13.42 2.68 15.54
CA ASP A 32 -13.49 2.99 16.99
C ASP A 32 -12.86 1.90 17.83
N GLU A 33 -12.97 0.63 17.42
CA GLU A 33 -12.39 -0.52 18.11
C GLU A 33 -11.44 -1.32 17.21
N TYR A 34 -10.46 -2.00 17.83
CA TYR A 34 -9.49 -2.82 17.10
C TYR A 34 -10.15 -3.99 16.36
N LEU A 35 -11.18 -4.61 16.97
CA LEU A 35 -11.87 -5.74 16.36
C LEU A 35 -12.69 -5.36 15.12
N ASP A 36 -13.11 -4.10 15.00
CA ASP A 36 -13.76 -3.60 13.79
C ASP A 36 -12.79 -3.59 12.60
N GLY A 37 -11.53 -3.17 12.83
CA GLY A 37 -10.48 -3.25 11.82
C GLY A 37 -10.16 -4.68 11.40
N ILE A 38 -10.16 -5.64 12.33
CA ILE A 38 -10.00 -7.07 12.01
C ILE A 38 -11.19 -7.57 11.17
N GLY A 39 -12.42 -7.21 11.55
CA GLY A 39 -13.63 -7.57 10.82
C GLY A 39 -13.65 -7.00 9.39
N PHE A 40 -13.21 -5.76 9.25
CA PHE A 40 -12.95 -5.12 7.97
C PHE A 40 -11.96 -5.92 7.13
N ALA A 41 -10.78 -6.25 7.67
CA ALA A 41 -9.71 -6.90 6.92
C ALA A 41 -10.13 -8.30 6.45
N ALA A 42 -10.85 -9.03 7.30
CA ALA A 42 -11.42 -10.33 6.92
C ALA A 42 -12.46 -10.19 5.79
N GLY A 43 -13.29 -9.15 5.82
CA GLY A 43 -14.25 -8.86 4.75
C GLY A 43 -13.57 -8.48 3.43
N ALA A 44 -12.57 -7.61 3.50
CA ALA A 44 -11.74 -7.21 2.37
C ALA A 44 -11.03 -8.42 1.73
N GLY A 45 -10.49 -9.33 2.55
CA GLY A 45 -9.90 -10.58 2.07
C GLY A 45 -10.87 -11.46 1.29
N GLY A 46 -12.14 -11.52 1.69
CA GLY A 46 -13.17 -12.23 0.93
C GLY A 46 -13.48 -11.61 -0.44
N VAL A 47 -13.49 -10.28 -0.53
CA VAL A 47 -13.66 -9.56 -1.80
C VAL A 47 -12.45 -9.76 -2.72
N ALA A 48 -11.25 -9.71 -2.13
CA ALA A 48 -9.99 -9.91 -2.84
C ALA A 48 -9.90 -11.29 -3.48
N GLU A 49 -10.30 -12.33 -2.74
CA GLU A 49 -10.31 -13.70 -3.24
C GLU A 49 -11.30 -13.89 -4.40
N ASP A 50 -12.51 -13.32 -4.29
CA ASP A 50 -13.52 -13.37 -5.35
C ASP A 50 -13.07 -12.61 -6.62
N ALA A 51 -12.36 -11.50 -6.43
CA ALA A 51 -11.79 -10.70 -7.51
C ALA A 51 -10.49 -11.28 -8.09
N TRP A 52 -9.88 -12.28 -7.43
CA TRP A 52 -8.55 -12.78 -7.75
C TRP A 52 -7.47 -11.68 -7.81
N HIS A 53 -7.62 -10.67 -6.94
CA HIS A 53 -6.73 -9.51 -6.86
C HIS A 53 -6.52 -9.13 -5.39
N HIS A 54 -5.34 -9.44 -4.86
CA HIS A 54 -5.08 -9.38 -3.43
C HIS A 54 -4.41 -8.06 -3.03
N PRO A 55 -5.02 -7.26 -2.13
CA PRO A 55 -4.37 -6.09 -1.56
C PRO A 55 -3.29 -6.48 -0.54
N GLU A 56 -2.33 -5.58 -0.34
CA GLU A 56 -1.54 -5.57 0.88
C GLU A 56 -2.32 -4.82 1.97
N MET A 57 -2.44 -5.42 3.17
CA MET A 57 -3.15 -4.80 4.29
C MET A 57 -2.28 -4.78 5.55
N THR A 58 -2.13 -3.60 6.15
CA THR A 58 -1.49 -3.41 7.45
C THR A 58 -2.54 -3.06 8.50
N ILE A 59 -2.66 -3.87 9.54
CA ILE A 59 -3.63 -3.67 10.63
C ILE A 59 -2.93 -3.01 11.82
N GLY A 60 -3.28 -1.76 12.07
CA GLY A 60 -2.81 -0.95 13.20
C GLY A 60 -3.83 -0.92 14.35
N TRP A 61 -3.58 -0.05 15.34
CA TRP A 61 -4.56 0.17 16.40
C TRP A 61 -5.72 1.02 15.86
N CYS A 62 -6.90 0.42 15.75
CA CYS A 62 -8.11 1.07 15.24
C CYS A 62 -7.96 1.65 13.81
N GLU A 63 -7.04 1.10 13.02
CA GLU A 63 -6.82 1.51 11.63
C GLU A 63 -6.42 0.30 10.77
N VAL A 64 -6.80 0.33 9.50
CA VAL A 64 -6.34 -0.62 8.48
C VAL A 64 -5.90 0.16 7.25
N GLU A 65 -4.62 0.08 6.93
CA GLU A 65 -4.05 0.63 5.70
C GLU A 65 -4.12 -0.45 4.61
N VAL A 66 -4.65 -0.08 3.45
CA VAL A 66 -4.80 -0.94 2.27
C VAL A 66 -3.96 -0.35 1.14
N ARG A 67 -3.06 -1.16 0.56
CA ARG A 67 -2.34 -0.85 -0.66
C ARG A 67 -2.78 -1.77 -1.79
N LEU A 68 -2.92 -1.23 -2.99
CA LEU A 68 -3.26 -1.96 -4.21
C LEU A 68 -2.24 -1.65 -5.30
N THR A 69 -1.71 -2.72 -5.89
CA THR A 69 -0.87 -2.68 -7.08
C THR A 69 -0.95 -4.03 -7.78
N THR A 70 -0.73 -4.04 -9.09
CA THR A 70 -0.65 -5.27 -9.85
C THR A 70 0.81 -5.69 -9.98
N HIS A 71 1.28 -6.56 -9.07
CA HIS A 71 2.68 -6.98 -8.99
C HIS A 71 3.24 -7.53 -10.30
N ASP A 72 2.45 -8.29 -11.05
CA ASP A 72 2.87 -8.88 -12.33
C ASP A 72 3.09 -7.84 -13.44
N ALA A 73 2.36 -6.72 -13.38
CA ALA A 73 2.50 -5.59 -14.30
C ALA A 73 3.57 -4.60 -13.82
N GLY A 74 3.94 -4.66 -12.53
CA GLY A 74 4.89 -3.73 -11.92
C GLY A 74 4.31 -2.34 -11.66
N GLY A 75 2.99 -2.22 -11.48
CA GLY A 75 2.33 -0.95 -11.19
C GLY A 75 0.81 -1.03 -11.19
N ILE A 76 0.17 0.14 -11.28
CA ILE A 76 -1.28 0.30 -11.17
C ILE A 76 -1.95 -0.08 -12.50
N THR A 77 -2.97 -0.92 -12.41
CA THR A 77 -3.83 -1.32 -13.54
C THR A 77 -5.31 -1.06 -13.23
N GLU A 78 -6.20 -1.29 -14.19
CA GLU A 78 -7.65 -1.21 -13.97
C GLU A 78 -8.13 -2.11 -12.81
N ASN A 79 -7.47 -3.24 -12.57
CA ASN A 79 -7.82 -4.14 -11.46
C ASN A 79 -7.67 -3.47 -10.09
N ASP A 80 -6.68 -2.59 -9.94
CA ASP A 80 -6.43 -1.85 -8.70
C ASP A 80 -7.54 -0.83 -8.45
N ILE A 81 -7.93 -0.08 -9.48
CA ILE A 81 -9.04 0.89 -9.45
C ILE A 81 -10.36 0.18 -9.14
N ASP A 82 -10.64 -0.92 -9.83
CA ASP A 82 -11.85 -1.72 -9.61
C ASP A 82 -11.93 -2.26 -8.19
N MET A 83 -10.81 -2.77 -7.68
CA MET A 83 -10.74 -3.31 -6.32
C MET A 83 -10.94 -2.22 -5.27
N ALA A 84 -10.38 -1.03 -5.48
CA ALA A 84 -10.62 0.14 -4.62
C ALA A 84 -12.12 0.47 -4.52
N GLY A 85 -12.86 0.40 -5.65
CA GLY A 85 -14.31 0.58 -5.67
C GLY A 85 -15.09 -0.55 -4.97
N ARG A 86 -14.70 -1.81 -5.18
CA ARG A 86 -15.37 -2.99 -4.60
C ARG A 86 -15.28 -3.02 -3.08
N LEU A 87 -14.13 -2.64 -2.53
CA LEU A 87 -13.88 -2.58 -1.09
C LEU A 87 -14.92 -1.67 -0.42
N VAL A 88 -15.12 -0.45 -0.92
CA VAL A 88 -16.08 0.52 -0.41
C VAL A 88 -17.50 -0.04 -0.42
N VAL A 89 -17.94 -0.61 -1.55
CA VAL A 89 -19.29 -1.18 -1.67
C VAL A 89 -19.53 -2.34 -0.71
N SER A 90 -18.55 -3.24 -0.56
CA SER A 90 -18.66 -4.40 0.31
C SER A 90 -18.81 -4.02 1.79
N MET A 91 -18.08 -2.98 2.24
CA MET A 91 -18.14 -2.48 3.61
C MET A 91 -19.54 -2.00 3.99
N TYR A 92 -20.15 -1.17 3.13
CA TYR A 92 -21.50 -0.66 3.36
C TYR A 92 -22.54 -1.77 3.47
N ARG A 93 -22.41 -2.86 2.70
CA ARG A 93 -23.36 -3.99 2.75
C ARG A 93 -23.26 -4.81 4.03
N ARG A 94 -22.10 -4.82 4.69
CA ARG A 94 -21.84 -5.57 5.92
C ARG A 94 -22.10 -4.76 7.20
N GLY A 95 -22.51 -3.49 7.07
CA GLY A 95 -22.71 -2.60 8.20
C GLY A 95 -21.41 -2.20 8.91
N VAL A 96 -20.26 -2.47 8.29
CA VAL A 96 -18.95 -2.02 8.76
C VAL A 96 -18.72 -0.65 8.14
N THR A 97 -19.03 0.41 8.87
CA THR A 97 -18.80 1.78 8.40
C THR A 97 -17.47 2.28 8.95
N PRO A 98 -16.44 2.45 8.10
CA PRO A 98 -15.25 3.19 8.52
C PRO A 98 -15.65 4.61 8.91
N ARG A 99 -14.91 5.23 9.82
CA ARG A 99 -15.09 6.65 10.10
C ARG A 99 -14.92 7.44 8.80
N PRO A 100 -15.67 8.54 8.60
CA PRO A 100 -15.41 9.44 7.48
C PRO A 100 -13.94 9.84 7.52
N PHE A 101 -13.31 9.89 6.34
CA PHE A 101 -11.89 10.26 6.21
C PHE A 101 -11.62 11.54 7.00
N GLN A 102 -10.75 11.43 8.00
CA GLN A 102 -10.19 12.59 8.68
C GLN A 102 -8.79 12.81 8.11
N PRO A 103 -8.45 14.03 7.65
CA PRO A 103 -7.08 14.30 7.24
C PRO A 103 -6.14 14.00 8.41
N PRO A 104 -4.94 13.45 8.15
CA PRO A 104 -4.04 13.02 9.21
C PRO A 104 -3.79 14.16 10.18
N LYS A 105 -4.10 13.94 11.47
CA LYS A 105 -3.71 14.89 12.51
C LYS A 105 -2.19 14.95 12.49
N GLN A 106 -1.63 16.13 12.21
CA GLN A 106 -0.20 16.39 12.23
C GLN A 106 0.41 15.84 13.54
N GLY A 107 1.07 14.68 13.49
CA GLY A 107 1.58 14.03 14.71
C GLY A 107 1.76 12.52 14.69
N TYR A 108 1.17 11.77 13.75
CA TYR A 108 1.36 10.30 13.67
C TYR A 108 2.22 9.84 12.49
N PHE A 109 3.37 10.47 12.28
CA PHE A 109 4.44 9.81 11.51
C PHE A 109 5.04 8.71 12.39
N ARG A 110 4.53 7.48 12.29
CA ARG A 110 5.34 6.31 12.61
C ARG A 110 6.44 6.25 11.56
N ALA A 111 7.66 6.61 11.95
CA ALA A 111 8.84 6.35 11.15
C ALA A 111 8.89 4.84 10.84
N GLY A 112 8.58 4.47 9.60
CA GLY A 112 8.84 3.12 9.11
C GLY A 112 10.32 2.76 9.25
N PRO A 113 10.67 1.47 9.35
CA PRO A 113 12.06 1.08 9.46
C PRO A 113 12.84 1.60 8.25
N LYS A 114 13.86 2.44 8.49
CA LYS A 114 14.78 2.87 7.44
C LYS A 114 15.41 1.61 6.86
N ARG A 115 15.09 1.29 5.60
CA ARG A 115 15.73 0.22 4.84
C ARG A 115 17.23 0.53 4.79
N VAL A 116 18.02 -0.16 5.61
CA VAL A 116 19.48 -0.07 5.58
C VAL A 116 19.93 -0.87 4.36
N THR A 117 20.22 -0.18 3.27
CA THR A 117 20.97 -0.78 2.15
C THR A 117 22.42 -0.90 2.58
N THR A 118 22.86 -2.07 3.05
CA THR A 118 24.28 -2.37 3.18
C THR A 118 24.88 -2.55 1.79
N THR A 119 25.51 -1.51 1.25
CA THR A 119 26.39 -1.64 0.10
C THR A 119 27.67 -2.34 0.56
N THR A 120 27.78 -3.63 0.28
CA THR A 120 29.02 -4.40 0.45
C THR A 120 30.02 -3.92 -0.60
N THR A 121 30.92 -3.01 -0.21
CA THR A 121 32.08 -2.64 -1.04
C THR A 121 33.24 -3.58 -0.72
N SER A 122 33.56 -4.48 -1.66
CA SER A 122 34.74 -5.34 -1.64
C SER A 122 36.04 -4.51 -1.60
N PRO A 123 37.06 -4.88 -0.80
CA PRO A 123 38.32 -4.14 -0.77
C PRO A 123 39.22 -4.52 -1.95
N THR A 124 39.49 -3.55 -2.83
CA THR A 124 40.53 -3.63 -3.88
C THR A 124 41.91 -3.59 -3.24
N SER A 125 42.71 -4.64 -3.51
CA SER A 125 44.12 -4.76 -3.15
C SER A 125 44.95 -3.59 -3.70
N GLN A 126 45.57 -2.81 -2.82
CA GLN A 126 46.64 -1.88 -3.19
C GLN A 126 48.00 -2.50 -2.87
N ARG A 127 48.74 -2.77 -3.94
CA ARG A 127 50.14 -3.19 -3.95
C ARG A 127 51.02 -1.94 -3.82
N THR A 128 51.63 -1.72 -2.67
CA THR A 128 52.61 -0.64 -2.49
C THR A 128 54.01 -1.14 -2.81
N SER A 129 54.64 -0.56 -3.83
CA SER A 129 56.09 -0.60 -4.04
C SER A 129 56.77 0.40 -3.12
N SER A 130 57.66 -0.06 -2.25
CA SER A 130 58.63 0.81 -1.57
C SER A 130 60.03 0.25 -1.77
N GLY A 131 60.84 0.96 -2.54
CA GLY A 131 62.28 0.76 -2.58
C GLY A 131 62.93 1.21 -1.27
N ARG A 132 64.02 0.54 -0.90
CA ARG A 132 65.00 1.03 0.06
C ARG A 132 66.39 0.67 -0.47
N VAL A 133 67.25 1.68 -0.40
CA VAL A 133 68.72 1.75 -0.50
C VAL A 133 69.44 0.42 -0.31
#